data_AF-A0A0N1MJZ3-F1
#
_entry.id   AF-A0A0N1MJZ3-F1
#
_cell.length_a   1.000
_cell.length_b   1.000
_cell.length_c   1.000
_cell.angle_alpha   90.00
_cell.angle_beta   90.00
_cell.angle_gamma   90.00
#
_symmetry.space_group_name_H-M   'P 1'
#
loop_
_entity.id
_entity.type
_entity.pdbx_description
1 polymer ?
#
loop_
_entity_poly.entity_id
_entity_poly.type
_entity_poly.pdbx_seq_one_letter_code
_entity_poly.pdbx_strand_id
1 'polypeptide(L)'
;MKTSFFSLGFLCISSFCLSQVGINTTAPTTSLDVNGTQRVRALNNATSDATYTRNVVADANGNLGYTTRSSAKPTPATYTGSMAVNAAPVTVATGVSLSEFTPVITQYRGSTSLPTYRFFDNGGNIQLDLETPDSAIVYNLVIAFIRNN
;
A
#
# COMPACT_ATOMS: atom_id res chain seq x y z
N MET A 1 64.85 18.97 -25.20
CA MET A 1 64.10 18.17 -24.19
C MET A 1 62.93 19.00 -23.66
N LYS A 2 61.81 19.14 -24.39
CA LYS A 2 60.69 20.02 -23.96
C LYS A 2 59.28 19.56 -24.40
N THR A 3 59.07 18.26 -24.60
CA THR A 3 57.75 17.74 -25.06
C THR A 3 57.16 16.63 -24.19
N SER A 4 57.86 16.13 -23.16
CA SER A 4 57.39 15.00 -22.32
C SER A 4 56.53 15.38 -21.11
N PHE A 5 56.41 16.65 -20.73
CA PHE A 5 55.66 17.03 -19.53
C PHE A 5 54.15 17.20 -19.77
N PHE A 6 53.72 17.41 -21.03
CA PHE A 6 52.30 17.63 -21.33
C PHE A 6 51.49 16.31 -21.35
N SER A 7 52.11 15.18 -21.69
CA SER A 7 51.42 13.88 -21.76
C SER A 7 51.21 13.25 -20.38
N LEU A 8 52.11 13.49 -19.42
CA LEU A 8 51.99 12.96 -18.06
C LEU A 8 50.88 13.66 -17.26
N GLY A 9 50.69 14.96 -17.48
CA GLY A 9 49.57 15.72 -16.91
C GLY A 9 48.20 15.25 -17.43
N PHE A 10 48.10 14.90 -18.71
CA PHE A 10 46.86 14.41 -19.32
C PHE A 10 46.48 13.00 -18.81
N LEU A 11 47.47 12.13 -18.58
CA LEU A 11 47.26 10.78 -18.03
C LEU A 11 46.83 10.80 -16.55
N CYS A 12 47.31 11.77 -15.77
CA CYS A 12 46.88 11.94 -14.37
C CYS A 12 45.44 12.45 -14.24
N ILE A 13 44.93 13.21 -15.21
CA ILE A 13 43.55 13.72 -15.20
C ILE A 13 42.55 12.59 -15.50
N SER A 14 42.90 11.64 -16.37
CA SER A 14 42.03 10.50 -16.71
C SER A 14 41.81 9.51 -15.57
N SER A 15 42.72 9.44 -14.59
CA SER A 15 42.64 8.48 -13.47
C SER A 15 41.64 8.88 -12.38
N PHE A 16 41.12 10.11 -12.42
CA PHE A 16 40.11 10.61 -11.46
C PHE A 16 38.70 10.69 -12.05
N CYS A 17 38.50 10.35 -13.33
CA CYS A 17 37.18 10.36 -13.96
C CYS A 17 36.38 9.08 -13.69
N LEU A 18 36.35 8.61 -12.44
CA LEU A 18 35.30 7.69 -12.01
C LEU A 18 33.97 8.45 -12.17
N SER A 19 32.98 7.80 -12.79
CA SER A 19 31.73 8.35 -13.36
C SER A 19 30.78 9.04 -12.35
N GLN A 20 31.27 10.03 -11.61
CA GLN A 20 30.53 10.84 -10.66
C GLN A 20 30.13 12.15 -11.32
N VAL A 21 28.82 12.36 -11.47
CA VAL A 21 28.24 13.61 -11.96
C VAL A 21 27.80 14.42 -10.75
N GLY A 22 28.53 15.49 -10.46
CA GLY A 22 28.13 16.51 -9.49
C GLY A 22 27.32 17.62 -10.17
N ILE A 23 26.10 17.85 -9.71
CA ILE A 23 25.31 19.01 -10.11
C ILE A 23 25.30 19.99 -8.94
N ASN A 24 25.93 21.16 -9.15
CA ASN A 24 26.11 22.19 -8.12
C ASN A 24 26.94 21.73 -6.90
N THR A 25 27.78 20.71 -7.06
CA THR A 25 28.71 20.21 -6.04
C THR A 25 30.07 19.88 -6.66
N THR A 26 31.15 20.25 -5.97
CA THR A 26 32.54 19.97 -6.39
C THR A 26 33.11 18.70 -5.75
N ALA A 27 32.37 18.09 -4.81
CA ALA A 27 32.76 16.86 -4.13
C ALA A 27 31.57 15.89 -4.07
N PRO A 28 31.19 15.27 -5.21
CA PRO A 28 30.10 14.30 -5.24
C PRO A 28 30.36 13.15 -4.27
N THR A 29 29.36 12.78 -3.48
CA THR A 29 29.43 11.63 -2.56
C THR A 29 28.81 10.35 -3.14
N THR A 30 28.11 10.46 -4.27
CA THR A 30 27.52 9.35 -5.02
C THR A 30 27.68 9.59 -6.53
N SER A 31 27.38 8.59 -7.38
CA SER A 31 27.54 8.71 -8.85
C SER A 31 26.72 9.85 -9.46
N LEU A 32 25.62 10.26 -8.82
CA LEU A 32 24.86 11.45 -9.16
C LEU A 32 24.52 12.17 -7.87
N ASP A 33 25.20 13.27 -7.62
CA ASP A 33 25.01 14.11 -6.44
C ASP A 33 24.50 15.49 -6.87
N VAL A 34 23.40 15.93 -6.27
CA VAL A 34 22.75 17.21 -6.59
C VAL A 34 22.62 18.02 -5.31
N ASN A 35 23.38 19.10 -5.20
CA ASN A 35 23.24 20.05 -4.10
C ASN A 35 22.18 21.11 -4.46
N GLY A 36 20.91 20.75 -4.28
CA GLY A 36 19.76 21.61 -4.59
C GLY A 36 18.46 20.83 -4.79
N THR A 37 17.46 21.48 -5.41
CA THR A 37 16.16 20.84 -5.72
C THR A 37 16.18 20.12 -7.06
N GLN A 38 15.65 18.90 -7.11
CA GLN A 38 15.42 18.17 -8.36
C GLN A 38 13.94 18.24 -8.76
N ARG A 39 13.65 18.39 -10.06
CA ARG A 39 12.31 18.24 -10.63
C ARG A 39 12.29 17.14 -11.68
N VAL A 40 11.41 16.16 -11.50
CA VAL A 40 11.06 15.18 -12.53
C VAL A 40 9.78 15.67 -13.23
N ARG A 41 9.82 15.83 -14.56
CA ARG A 41 8.70 16.45 -15.31
C ARG A 41 7.43 15.59 -15.33
N ALA A 42 7.59 14.28 -15.33
CA ALA A 42 6.50 13.31 -15.34
C ALA A 42 6.87 12.12 -14.46
N LEU A 43 5.95 11.71 -13.61
CA LEU A 43 6.00 10.47 -12.84
C LEU A 43 4.71 9.72 -13.15
N ASN A 44 4.82 8.48 -13.59
CA ASN A 44 3.63 7.67 -13.88
C ASN A 44 3.00 7.25 -12.55
N ASN A 45 1.67 7.40 -12.46
CA ASN A 45 0.93 6.80 -11.36
C ASN A 45 0.91 5.27 -11.55
N ALA A 46 1.64 4.58 -10.68
CA ALA A 46 1.77 3.13 -10.72
C ALA A 46 0.95 2.42 -9.65
N THR A 47 0.05 3.08 -8.92
CA THR A 47 -0.64 2.51 -7.75
C THR A 47 -1.29 1.15 -8.00
N SER A 48 -1.88 0.94 -9.18
CA SER A 48 -2.53 -0.32 -9.58
C SER A 48 -1.66 -1.23 -10.45
N ASP A 49 -0.44 -0.82 -10.79
CA ASP A 49 0.47 -1.61 -11.61
C ASP A 49 1.28 -2.56 -10.73
N ALA A 50 1.07 -3.87 -10.90
CA ALA A 50 1.71 -4.91 -10.10
C ALA A 50 3.24 -5.01 -10.31
N THR A 51 3.78 -4.44 -11.41
CA THR A 51 5.23 -4.45 -11.68
C THR A 51 6.01 -3.52 -10.75
N TYR A 52 5.35 -2.49 -10.19
CA TYR A 52 5.95 -1.53 -9.27
C TYR A 52 5.83 -2.01 -7.83
N THR A 53 6.80 -2.79 -7.35
CA THR A 53 6.74 -3.41 -6.01
C THR A 53 7.42 -2.61 -4.91
N ARG A 54 7.90 -1.40 -5.18
CA ARG A 54 8.75 -0.61 -4.28
C ARG A 54 8.33 0.85 -4.21
N ASN A 55 8.50 1.45 -3.03
CA ASN A 55 8.44 2.91 -2.83
C ASN A 55 9.87 3.44 -2.73
N VAL A 56 10.16 4.57 -3.39
CA VAL A 56 11.44 5.29 -3.22
C VAL A 56 11.38 6.04 -1.91
N VAL A 57 12.43 5.90 -1.10
CA VAL A 57 12.60 6.58 0.18
C VAL A 57 13.95 7.28 0.20
N ALA A 58 14.13 8.27 1.06
CA ALA A 58 15.41 8.95 1.26
C ALA A 58 15.82 8.88 2.74
N ASP A 59 17.12 8.73 3.00
CA ASP A 59 17.67 8.91 4.35
C ASP A 59 17.87 10.40 4.68
N ALA A 60 18.37 10.69 5.88
CA ALA A 60 18.62 12.06 6.34
C ALA A 60 19.70 12.80 5.52
N ASN A 61 20.56 12.07 4.80
CA ASN A 61 21.60 12.61 3.93
C ASN A 61 21.12 12.75 2.48
N GLY A 62 19.86 12.41 2.17
CA GLY A 62 19.30 12.45 0.83
C GLY A 62 19.65 11.25 -0.05
N ASN A 63 20.26 10.19 0.51
CA ASN A 63 20.52 8.97 -0.25
C ASN A 63 19.21 8.24 -0.51
N LEU A 64 18.93 7.92 -1.77
CA LEU A 64 17.72 7.20 -2.15
C LEU A 64 17.88 5.70 -1.92
N GLY A 65 16.88 5.12 -1.27
CA GLY A 65 16.71 3.68 -1.10
C GLY A 65 15.33 3.23 -1.54
N TYR A 66 14.99 1.99 -1.22
CA TYR A 66 13.65 1.49 -1.43
C TYR A 66 13.10 0.78 -0.20
N THR A 67 11.79 0.86 -0.03
CA THR A 67 11.02 -0.07 0.80
C THR A 67 10.05 -0.85 -0.07
N THR A 68 9.51 -1.95 0.45
CA THR A 68 8.45 -2.68 -0.24
C THR A 68 7.20 -1.80 -0.31
N ARG A 69 6.54 -1.81 -1.47
CA ARG A 69 5.28 -1.11 -1.63
C ARG A 69 4.19 -1.93 -0.96
N SER A 70 3.62 -1.39 0.12
CA SER A 70 2.35 -1.88 0.64
C SER A 70 1.28 -1.64 -0.41
N SER A 71 0.64 -2.69 -0.90
CA SER A 71 -0.50 -2.53 -1.81
C SER A 71 -1.56 -1.68 -1.13
N ALA A 72 -2.14 -0.74 -1.87
CA ALA A 72 -3.36 -0.07 -1.43
C ALA A 72 -4.41 -1.15 -1.22
N LYS A 73 -4.73 -1.44 0.04
CA LYS A 73 -5.75 -2.44 0.33
C LYS A 73 -7.11 -1.91 -0.09
N PRO A 74 -7.99 -2.77 -0.64
CA PRO A 74 -9.31 -2.35 -1.03
C PRO A 74 -10.02 -1.74 0.18
N THR A 75 -10.72 -0.63 -0.04
CA THR A 75 -11.66 -0.15 0.98
C THR A 75 -12.83 -1.13 0.98
N PRO A 76 -13.16 -1.78 2.10
CA PRO A 76 -14.31 -2.67 2.15
C PRO A 76 -15.55 -1.86 1.80
N ALA A 77 -16.35 -2.36 0.86
CA ALA A 77 -17.63 -1.75 0.56
C ALA A 77 -18.54 -1.86 1.80
N THR A 78 -19.28 -0.80 2.13
CA THR A 78 -20.36 -0.88 3.12
C THR A 78 -21.39 -1.88 2.62
N TYR A 79 -21.62 -2.94 3.39
CA TYR A 79 -22.68 -3.88 3.06
C TYR A 79 -24.02 -3.31 3.51
N THR A 80 -24.92 -3.10 2.55
CA THR A 80 -26.32 -2.71 2.79
C THR A 80 -27.19 -3.72 2.06
N GLY A 81 -27.82 -4.64 2.79
CA GLY A 81 -28.58 -5.71 2.18
C GLY A 81 -29.62 -6.35 3.10
N SER A 82 -30.67 -6.88 2.47
CA SER A 82 -31.63 -7.79 3.09
C SER A 82 -31.04 -9.19 3.11
N MET A 83 -30.85 -9.76 4.30
CA MET A 83 -30.29 -11.09 4.48
C MET A 83 -31.40 -12.01 5.00
N ALA A 84 -31.87 -12.92 4.15
CA ALA A 84 -32.66 -14.06 4.61
C ALA A 84 -31.66 -15.06 5.19
N VAL A 85 -31.54 -15.13 6.52
CA VAL A 85 -30.54 -16.01 7.12
C VAL A 85 -31.16 -17.37 7.37
N ASN A 86 -31.00 -18.25 6.38
CA ASN A 86 -31.30 -19.66 6.47
C ASN A 86 -30.03 -20.45 6.84
N ALA A 87 -29.47 -20.20 8.02
CA ALA A 87 -28.34 -20.94 8.61
C ALA A 87 -27.02 -21.02 7.80
N ALA A 88 -26.90 -20.37 6.65
CA ALA A 88 -25.66 -20.34 5.86
C ALA A 88 -24.90 -19.01 6.09
N PRO A 89 -23.57 -19.06 6.26
CA PRO A 89 -22.76 -17.86 6.29
C PRO A 89 -22.87 -17.07 5.00
N VAL A 90 -22.95 -15.73 5.11
CA VAL A 90 -23.04 -14.83 3.96
C VAL A 90 -21.79 -13.98 3.89
N THR A 91 -21.24 -13.85 2.68
CA THR A 91 -20.13 -12.94 2.41
C THR A 91 -20.57 -11.49 2.48
N VAL A 92 -19.97 -10.72 3.39
CA VAL A 92 -20.29 -9.30 3.62
C VAL A 92 -19.19 -8.34 3.15
N ALA A 93 -17.97 -8.84 2.93
CA ALA A 93 -16.91 -8.10 2.23
C ALA A 93 -15.93 -9.04 1.53
N THR A 94 -15.36 -8.58 0.42
CA THR A 94 -14.40 -9.36 -0.40
C THR A 94 -13.04 -8.69 -0.48
N GLY A 95 -11.97 -9.48 -0.49
CA GLY A 95 -10.58 -8.99 -0.61
C GLY A 95 -10.03 -8.32 0.65
N VAL A 96 -10.65 -8.58 1.80
CA VAL A 96 -10.33 -7.99 3.11
C VAL A 96 -10.43 -9.05 4.20
N SER A 97 -9.80 -8.83 5.35
CA SER A 97 -9.81 -9.76 6.50
C SER A 97 -10.10 -9.06 7.83
N LEU A 98 -10.48 -9.84 8.85
CA LEU A 98 -10.72 -9.36 10.21
C LEU A 98 -9.47 -8.84 10.92
N SER A 99 -8.27 -9.27 10.49
CA SER A 99 -7.00 -8.69 10.96
C SER A 99 -6.86 -7.21 10.57
N GLU A 100 -7.55 -6.78 9.52
CA GLU A 100 -7.45 -5.43 8.96
C GLU A 100 -8.68 -4.59 9.21
N PHE A 101 -9.85 -5.22 9.33
CA PHE A 101 -11.12 -4.54 9.51
C PHE A 101 -11.97 -5.18 10.60
N THR A 102 -12.54 -4.33 11.45
CA THR A 102 -13.58 -4.71 12.39
C THR A 102 -14.95 -4.41 11.77
N PRO A 103 -15.75 -5.45 11.43
CA PRO A 103 -17.12 -5.26 11.00
C PRO A 103 -18.02 -4.87 12.18
N VAL A 104 -18.88 -3.88 11.96
CA VAL A 104 -19.83 -3.36 12.94
C VAL A 104 -21.21 -3.31 12.30
N ILE A 105 -22.18 -3.99 12.92
CA ILE A 105 -23.59 -3.85 12.55
C ILE A 105 -24.05 -2.49 13.09
N THR A 106 -24.31 -1.55 12.19
CA THR A 106 -24.70 -0.17 12.52
C THR A 106 -26.20 0.05 12.49
N GLN A 107 -26.93 -0.79 11.76
CA GLN A 107 -28.39 -0.79 11.74
C GLN A 107 -28.91 -2.22 11.63
N TYR A 108 -30.02 -2.46 12.31
CA TYR A 108 -30.79 -3.69 12.27
C TYR A 108 -32.28 -3.34 12.16
N ARG A 109 -33.00 -4.00 11.26
CA ARG A 109 -34.47 -3.98 11.21
C ARG A 109 -34.99 -5.41 11.10
N GLY A 110 -35.59 -5.90 12.19
CA GLY A 110 -36.23 -7.22 12.34
C GLY A 110 -37.29 -7.20 13.45
N SER A 111 -37.81 -8.37 13.87
CA SER A 111 -39.06 -8.44 14.65
C SER A 111 -38.94 -8.21 16.16
N THR A 112 -37.78 -8.44 16.80
CA THR A 112 -37.64 -8.24 18.27
C THR A 112 -36.22 -7.88 18.74
N SER A 113 -35.18 -8.53 18.22
CA SER A 113 -33.77 -8.23 18.56
C SER A 113 -32.79 -8.83 17.54
N LEU A 114 -31.58 -8.26 17.46
CA LEU A 114 -30.50 -8.87 16.69
C LEU A 114 -30.12 -10.23 17.34
N PRO A 115 -30.11 -11.35 16.59
CA PRO A 115 -29.69 -12.63 17.13
C PRO A 115 -28.19 -12.65 17.40
N THR A 116 -27.72 -13.67 18.12
CA THR A 116 -26.28 -13.94 18.26
C THR A 116 -25.65 -14.06 16.89
N TYR A 117 -24.50 -13.43 16.70
CA TYR A 117 -23.81 -13.41 15.41
C TYR A 117 -22.31 -13.51 15.60
N ARG A 118 -21.62 -13.94 14.54
CA ARG A 118 -20.17 -13.88 14.45
C ARG A 118 -19.73 -13.45 13.07
N PHE A 119 -18.62 -12.73 13.04
CA PHE A 119 -17.87 -12.50 11.82
C PHE A 119 -16.65 -13.42 11.81
N PHE A 120 -16.29 -13.93 10.64
CA PHE A 120 -15.09 -14.75 10.47
C PHE A 120 -14.49 -14.59 9.07
N ASP A 121 -13.20 -14.89 8.94
CA ASP A 121 -12.50 -14.89 7.66
C ASP A 121 -12.71 -16.21 6.91
N ASN A 122 -13.00 -16.12 5.61
CA ASN A 122 -13.05 -17.28 4.73
C ASN A 122 -12.55 -16.92 3.32
N GLY A 123 -11.37 -17.42 2.95
CA GLY A 123 -10.82 -17.26 1.60
C GLY A 123 -10.56 -15.81 1.19
N GLY A 124 -10.10 -14.94 2.10
CA GLY A 124 -9.88 -13.52 1.82
C GLY A 124 -11.16 -12.68 1.77
N ASN A 125 -12.25 -13.20 2.36
CA ASN A 125 -13.51 -12.51 2.52
C ASN A 125 -13.90 -12.51 4.00
N ILE A 126 -14.66 -11.51 4.41
CA ILE A 126 -15.32 -11.50 5.72
C ILE A 126 -16.74 -12.03 5.51
N GLN A 127 -17.10 -13.05 6.29
CA GLN A 127 -18.43 -13.64 6.31
C GLN A 127 -19.15 -13.35 7.64
N LEU A 128 -20.47 -13.26 7.57
CA LEU A 128 -21.38 -13.14 8.71
C LEU A 128 -22.19 -14.44 8.84
N ASP A 129 -22.20 -15.01 10.04
CA ASP A 129 -23.07 -16.11 10.44
C ASP A 129 -23.94 -15.65 11.62
N LEU A 130 -25.25 -15.83 11.51
CA LEU A 130 -26.16 -15.60 12.64
C LEU A 130 -26.35 -16.94 13.34
N GLU A 131 -25.86 -17.05 14.57
CA GLU A 131 -25.99 -18.26 15.37
C GLU A 131 -27.43 -18.35 15.87
N THR A 132 -28.15 -19.43 15.48
CA THR A 132 -29.58 -19.69 15.78
C THR A 132 -30.59 -18.73 15.14
N PRO A 133 -30.65 -18.61 13.81
CA PRO A 133 -31.72 -17.82 13.20
C PRO A 133 -33.05 -18.57 13.39
N ASP A 134 -34.05 -17.91 13.96
CA ASP A 134 -35.42 -18.39 13.87
C ASP A 134 -35.74 -18.53 12.36
N SER A 135 -36.05 -19.74 11.92
CA SER A 135 -35.77 -20.23 10.55
C SER A 135 -36.63 -19.58 9.44
N ALA A 136 -37.35 -18.50 9.76
CA ALA A 136 -38.26 -17.79 8.86
C ALA A 136 -38.11 -16.25 8.88
N ILE A 137 -37.09 -15.68 9.55
CA ILE A 137 -36.94 -14.22 9.67
C ILE A 137 -35.88 -13.67 8.71
N VAL A 138 -36.28 -12.71 7.88
CA VAL A 138 -35.35 -11.90 7.07
C VAL A 138 -34.88 -10.71 7.90
N TYR A 139 -33.56 -10.54 8.01
CA TYR A 139 -32.94 -9.43 8.71
C TYR A 139 -32.38 -8.41 7.71
N ASN A 140 -32.74 -7.15 7.89
CA ASN A 140 -32.14 -6.06 7.14
C ASN A 140 -30.99 -5.47 7.98
N LEU A 141 -29.76 -5.62 7.49
CA LEU A 141 -28.55 -5.22 8.19
C LEU A 141 -27.78 -4.17 7.39
N VAL A 142 -27.21 -3.20 8.11
CA VAL A 142 -26.18 -2.30 7.57
C VAL A 142 -24.89 -2.56 8.32
N ILE A 143 -23.85 -2.96 7.61
CA ILE A 143 -22.55 -3.33 8.18
C ILE A 143 -21.51 -2.33 7.70
N ALA A 144 -20.88 -1.65 8.64
CA ALA A 144 -19.72 -0.81 8.40
C ALA A 144 -18.43 -1.59 8.70
N PHE A 145 -17.36 -1.30 7.97
CA PHE A 145 -16.06 -1.89 8.19
C PHE A 145 -15.09 -0.80 8.65
N ILE A 146 -14.63 -0.91 9.89
CA ILE A 146 -13.69 0.04 10.50
C ILE A 146 -12.29 -0.53 10.34
N ARG A 147 -11.34 0.25 9.80
CA ARG A 147 -9.94 -0.20 9.69
C ARG A 147 -9.34 -0.33 11.09
N ASN A 148 -8.66 -1.45 11.34
CA ASN A 148 -7.88 -1.66 12.56
C ASN A 148 -6.62 -0.77 12.51
N ASN A 149 -6.32 -0.06 13.59
CA ASN A 149 -5.11 0.75 13.73
C ASN A 149 -3.90 -0.10 14.12
#